data_AF-A0A5N0EMW0-F1
#
_entry.id   AF-A0A5N0EMW0-F1
#
_cell.length_a   1.000
_cell.length_b   1.000
_cell.length_c   1.000
_cell.angle_alpha   90.00
_cell.angle_beta   90.00
_cell.angle_gamma   90.00
#
_symmetry.space_group_name_H-M   'P 1'
#
loop_
_entity.id
_entity.type
_entity.pdbx_description
1 polymer ?
#
loop_
_entity_poly.entity_id
_entity_poly.type
_entity_poly.pdbx_seq_one_letter_code
_entity_poly.pdbx_strand_id
1 'polypeptide(L)' 'MFSTLLLIWLAIGLLAAGQRHYFESGPTNCAGWGTIAVTALAGPLNYMGVNPKVDDCTLPQPSQ' A
#
# COMPACT_ATOMS: atom_id res chain seq x y z
N MET A 1 18.10 -9.37 -15.43
CA MET A 1 17.31 -8.21 -15.91
C MET A 1 16.04 -8.02 -15.08
N PHE A 2 15.15 -9.01 -15.02
CA PHE A 2 13.87 -8.91 -14.29
C PHE A 2 14.01 -8.65 -12.78
N SER A 3 14.99 -9.28 -12.13
CA SER A 3 15.26 -9.10 -10.70
C SER A 3 15.59 -7.65 -10.33
N THR A 4 16.31 -6.92 -11.19
CA THR A 4 16.63 -5.51 -10.96
C THR A 4 15.38 -4.64 -11.00
N LEU A 5 14.48 -4.90 -11.94
CA LEU A 5 13.19 -4.20 -12.03
C LEU A 5 12.33 -4.47 -10.79
N LEU A 6 12.28 -5.72 -10.33
CA LEU A 6 11.58 -6.08 -9.09
C LEU A 6 12.17 -5.39 -7.85
N LEU A 7 13.49 -5.29 -7.74
CA LEU A 7 14.13 -4.60 -6.62
C LEU A 7 13.79 -3.10 -6.61
N ILE A 8 13.83 -2.45 -7.77
CA ILE A 8 13.44 -1.04 -7.91
C ILE A 8 11.95 -0.87 -7.53
N TRP A 9 11.09 -1.76 -8.01
CA TRP A 9 9.67 -1.76 -7.67
C TRP A 9 9.43 -1.84 -6.17
N LEU A 10 10.03 -2.84 -5.51
CA LEU A 10 9.90 -3.03 -4.06
C LEU A 10 10.49 -1.86 -3.27
N ALA A 11 11.60 -1.26 -3.72
CA ALA A 11 12.18 -0.08 -3.10
C ALA A 11 11.20 1.11 -3.15
N ILE A 12 10.61 1.40 -4.31
CA ILE A 12 9.59 2.45 -4.46
C ILE A 12 8.38 2.16 -3.56
N GLY A 13 7.95 0.90 -3.49
CA GLY A 13 6.84 0.48 -2.66
C GLY A 13 7.08 0.67 -1.17
N LEU A 14 8.28 0.32 -0.68
CA LEU A 14 8.68 0.55 0.72
C LEU A 14 8.82 2.04 1.03
N LEU A 15 9.34 2.84 0.09
CA LEU A 15 9.36 4.30 0.24
C LEU A 15 7.93 4.87 0.35
N ALA A 16 6.98 4.35 -0.43
CA ALA A 16 5.57 4.76 -0.33
C ALA A 16 4.95 4.41 1.04
N ALA A 17 5.26 3.22 1.58
CA ALA A 17 4.84 2.84 2.93
C ALA A 17 5.46 3.76 4.00
N GLY A 18 6.71 4.19 3.80
CA GLY A 18 7.38 5.14 4.68
C GLY A 18 6.77 6.54 4.65
N GLN A 19 6.42 7.05 3.47
CA GLN A 19 5.70 8.33 3.32
C GLN A 19 4.34 8.35 4.01
N ARG A 20 3.73 7.18 4.24
CA ARG A 20 2.48 7.02 4.98
C ARG A 20 2.69 6.78 6.48
N HIS A 21 3.92 6.91 6.97
CA HIS A 21 4.30 6.71 8.37
C HIS A 21 4.00 5.30 8.91
N TYR A 22 3.86 4.29 8.04
CA TYR A 22 3.50 2.92 8.44
C TYR A 22 4.58 2.19 9.25
N PHE A 23 5.80 2.74 9.32
CA PHE A 23 6.88 2.19 10.13
C PHE A 23 7.00 2.82 11.52
N GLU A 24 6.32 3.92 11.82
CA GLU A 24 6.53 4.68 13.07
C GLU A 24 6.01 3.95 14.32
N SER A 25 4.84 3.31 14.24
CA SER A 25 4.26 2.57 15.38
C SER A 25 4.75 1.12 15.48
N GLY A 26 5.60 0.68 14.54
CA GLY A 26 5.94 -0.72 14.29
C GLY A 26 4.71 -1.54 13.84
N PRO A 27 4.79 -2.34 12.76
CA PRO A 27 3.74 -3.29 12.42
C PRO A 27 3.72 -4.42 13.46
N THR A 28 3.12 -4.18 14.62
CA THR A 28 3.10 -5.13 15.74
C THR A 28 2.00 -6.19 15.60
N ASN A 29 1.21 -6.14 14.52
CA ASN A 29 0.12 -7.08 14.24
C ASN A 29 0.03 -7.39 12.74
N CYS A 30 -0.76 -8.42 12.39
CA CYS A 30 -0.98 -8.86 11.02
C CYS A 30 -1.53 -7.76 10.12
N ALA A 31 -2.37 -6.87 10.65
CA ALA A 31 -2.95 -5.77 9.88
C ALA A 31 -1.88 -4.75 9.45
N GLY A 32 -0.94 -4.41 10.32
CA GLY A 32 0.19 -3.52 10.00
C GLY A 32 1.09 -4.13 8.93
N TRP A 33 1.49 -5.40 9.09
CA TRP A 33 2.28 -6.10 8.08
C TRP A 33 1.54 -6.23 6.75
N GLY A 34 0.26 -6.56 6.77
CA GLY A 34 -0.58 -6.63 5.58
C GLY A 34 -0.68 -5.29 4.87
N THR A 35 -0.84 -4.19 5.61
CA THR A 35 -0.89 -2.84 5.06
C THR A 35 0.42 -2.46 4.36
N ILE A 36 1.57 -2.73 5.00
CA ILE A 36 2.89 -2.47 4.39
C ILE A 36 3.08 -3.35 3.15
N ALA A 37 2.73 -4.64 3.21
CA ALA A 37 2.89 -5.56 2.09
C ALA A 37 2.05 -5.13 0.88
N VAL A 38 0.76 -4.83 1.08
CA VAL A 38 -0.12 -4.34 0.01
C VAL A 38 0.38 -3.01 -0.53
N THR A 39 0.85 -2.11 0.33
CA THR A 39 1.43 -0.82 -0.10
C THR A 39 2.72 -1.01 -0.88
N ALA A 40 3.58 -1.97 -0.55
CA ALA A 40 4.79 -2.23 -1.30
C ALA A 40 4.49 -2.78 -2.71
N LEU A 41 3.43 -3.56 -2.86
CA LEU A 41 3.01 -4.14 -4.14
C LEU A 41 2.22 -3.15 -5.01
N ALA A 42 1.25 -2.44 -4.43
CA ALA A 42 0.34 -1.55 -5.15
C ALA A 42 0.76 -0.08 -5.12
N GLY A 43 1.60 0.33 -4.17
CA GLY A 43 2.11 1.70 -4.04
C GLY A 43 2.75 2.24 -5.31
N PRO A 44 3.66 1.49 -5.98
CA PRO A 44 4.29 1.94 -7.22
C PRO A 44 3.30 2.23 -8.35
N LEU A 45 2.16 1.52 -8.41
CA LEU A 45 1.12 1.74 -9.42
C LEU A 45 0.47 3.13 -9.30
N ASN A 46 0.38 3.70 -8.09
CA ASN A 46 -0.13 5.06 -7.91
C ASN A 46 0.77 6.10 -8.59
N TYR A 47 2.09 5.91 -8.59
CA TYR A 47 3.03 6.79 -9.30
C TYR A 47 2.96 6.62 -10.83
N MET A 48 2.41 5.50 -11.30
CA MET A 48 2.10 5.28 -12.72
C MET A 48 0.72 5.83 -13.11
N GLY A 49 0.02 6.52 -12.21
CA GLY A 49 -1.30 7.12 -12.46
C GLY A 49 -2.46 6.13 -12.36
N VAL A 50 -2.21 4.89 -11.90
CA VAL A 50 -3.26 3.89 -11.68
C VAL A 50 -3.95 4.20 -10.35
N ASN A 51 -5.20 4.61 -10.40
CA ASN A 51 -6.02 4.94 -9.23
C ASN A 51 -7.26 4.04 -9.17
N PRO A 52 -7.13 2.80 -8.66
CA PRO A 52 -8.25 1.87 -8.61
C PRO A 52 -9.26 2.36 -7.57
N LYS A 53 -10.50 2.59 -8.01
CA LYS A 53 -11.63 2.92 -7.15
C LYS A 53 -12.50 1.68 -7.01
N VAL A 54 -13.07 1.50 -5.82
CA VAL A 54 -14.12 0.51 -5.61
C VAL A 54 -15.43 1.16 -6.05
N ASP A 55 -15.96 0.73 -7.19
CA ASP A 55 -17.18 1.31 -7.77
C ASP A 55 -18.45 0.90 -7.01
N ASP A 56 -18.49 -0.31 -6.45
CA ASP A 56 -19.62 -0.83 -5.66
C ASP A 56 -19.23 -1.03 -4.19
N CYS A 57 -19.34 0.03 -3.40
CA CYS A 57 -19.15 -0.03 -1.95
C CYS A 57 -20.48 0.23 -1.24
N THR A 58 -21.13 -0.82 -0.74
CA THR A 58 -22.35 -0.66 0.07
C THR A 58 -21.96 -0.33 1.50
N LEU A 59 -21.92 0.96 1.83
CA LEU A 59 -21.61 1.40 3.19
C LEU A 59 -22.87 1.30 4.07
N PRO A 60 -22.76 0.77 5.30
CA PRO A 60 -23.88 0.78 6.24
C PRO A 60 -24.22 2.24 6.61
N GLN A 61 -25.51 2.53 6.85
CA GLN A 61 -25.91 3.85 7.33
C GLN A 61 -25.30 4.12 8.72
N PRO A 62 -24.76 5.32 8.98
CA PRO A 62 -24.22 5.65 10.30
C PRO A 62 -25.32 5.60 11.35
N SER A 63 -25.11 4.88 12.44
CA SER A 63 -25.93 5.02 13.64
C SER A 63 -25.53 6.30 14.35
N GLN A 64 -26.49 7.21 14.55
CA GLN A 64 -26.35 8.38 15.42
C GLN A 64 -26.21 7.95 16.88
#